data_AF-A0A4Y9YYN8-F1
#
_entry.id   AF-A0A4Y9YYN8-F1
#
_cell.length_a   1.000
_cell.length_b   1.000
_cell.length_c   1.000
_cell.angle_alpha   90.00
_cell.angle_beta   90.00
_cell.angle_gamma   90.00
#
_symmetry.space_group_name_H-M   'P 1'
#
loop_
_entity.id
_entity.type
_entity.pdbx_description
1 polymer ?
#
loop_
_entity_poly.entity_id
_entity_poly.type
_entity_poly.pdbx_seq_one_letter_code
_entity_poly.pdbx_strand_id
1 'polypeptide(L)'
;MSVSASDLQALEVSKYLAGVGVTLVLYDHLLNLPREIQYVWQEPPLFLAICVLADVYLREAGLIYFAVVLSGIAPMDRNVKVGHDFIKIALTSLMGALGDRCASFTIFAVVYGLFSNASVHSYILFRLYRIWDDRKFVKYVLGVAFFICMAGTIVSDGYVLKQLTAEVQYVHFDSVYPAATCVFPKKSWYLIGSWAGMVAFDLFALSMVLLSSLMTPRRPNTAIVGVLYKQGFYTFLAFLRKIYIIISWHRVDEYGQVLRLSRLLPTIFGSAAYTLLMPPITWALDGILSFRLFLKIKQVENSSRRHWSKYDAGSRNRGHLHIGPQLPTILVFEEIEMDLK
;
A
#
# COMPACT_ATOMS: atom_id res chain seq x y z
N MET A 1 12.25 -33.84 0.58
CA MET A 1 10.81 -33.63 0.78
C MET A 1 10.16 -33.57 -0.58
N SER A 2 9.06 -34.29 -0.79
CA SER A 2 8.31 -34.25 -2.06
C SER A 2 7.47 -32.97 -2.12
N VAL A 3 7.65 -32.16 -3.17
CA VAL A 3 6.78 -31.02 -3.46
C VAL A 3 5.40 -31.56 -3.84
N SER A 4 4.33 -31.03 -3.21
CA SER A 4 2.97 -31.48 -3.50
C SER A 4 2.45 -30.90 -4.81
N ALA A 5 1.54 -31.60 -5.49
CA ALA A 5 0.92 -31.08 -6.73
C ALA A 5 0.20 -29.74 -6.52
N SER A 6 -0.36 -29.50 -5.33
CA SER A 6 -0.99 -28.23 -4.99
C SER A 6 -0.01 -27.08 -4.88
N ASP A 7 1.22 -27.33 -4.42
CA ASP A 7 2.26 -26.30 -4.33
C ASP A 7 2.75 -25.87 -5.73
N LEU A 8 2.82 -26.81 -6.68
CA LEU A 8 3.09 -26.52 -8.09
C LEU A 8 1.99 -25.66 -8.71
N GLN A 9 0.72 -26.02 -8.49
CA GLN A 9 -0.41 -25.24 -8.98
C GLN A 9 -0.41 -23.83 -8.38
N ALA A 10 -0.18 -23.69 -7.07
CA ALA A 10 -0.11 -22.39 -6.41
C ALA A 10 1.03 -21.52 -6.98
N LEU A 11 2.18 -22.11 -7.29
CA LEU A 11 3.28 -21.41 -7.94
C LEU A 11 2.90 -20.93 -9.35
N GLU A 12 2.27 -21.78 -10.15
CA GLU A 12 1.80 -21.41 -11.50
C GLU A 12 0.80 -20.25 -11.44
N VAL A 13 -0.19 -20.31 -10.53
CA VAL A 13 -1.13 -19.21 -10.33
C VAL A 13 -0.40 -17.94 -9.87
N SER A 14 0.62 -18.05 -9.01
CA SER A 14 1.40 -16.88 -8.56
C SER A 14 2.12 -16.16 -9.70
N LYS A 15 2.62 -16.91 -10.70
CA LYS A 15 3.24 -16.35 -11.92
C LYS A 15 2.23 -15.52 -12.71
N TYR A 16 1.03 -16.07 -12.95
CA TYR A 16 -0.02 -15.34 -13.67
C TYR A 16 -0.50 -14.12 -12.89
N LEU A 17 -0.71 -14.24 -11.57
CA LEU A 17 -1.14 -13.12 -10.74
C LEU A 17 -0.09 -12.02 -10.64
N ALA A 18 1.21 -12.36 -10.64
CA ALA A 18 2.27 -11.35 -10.70
C ALA A 18 2.23 -10.58 -12.03
N GLY A 19 2.03 -11.28 -13.15
CA GLY A 19 1.84 -10.65 -14.46
C GLY A 19 0.63 -9.71 -14.48
N VAL A 20 -0.53 -10.19 -14.01
CA VAL A 20 -1.75 -9.37 -13.87
C VAL A 20 -1.51 -8.14 -12.97
N GLY A 21 -0.84 -8.33 -11.83
CA GLY A 21 -0.48 -7.25 -10.92
C GLY A 21 0.34 -6.16 -11.61
N VAL A 22 1.39 -6.53 -12.35
CA VAL A 22 2.21 -5.60 -13.13
C VAL A 22 1.38 -4.88 -14.19
N THR A 23 0.57 -5.61 -14.98
CA THR A 23 -0.29 -5.00 -16.00
C THR A 23 -1.26 -3.99 -15.40
N LEU A 24 -1.89 -4.31 -14.26
CA LEU A 24 -2.83 -3.41 -13.59
C LEU A 24 -2.14 -2.12 -13.11
N VAL A 25 -0.97 -2.21 -12.48
CA VAL A 25 -0.27 -1.00 -11.99
C VAL A 25 0.20 -0.15 -13.16
N LEU A 26 0.85 -0.74 -14.17
CA LEU A 26 1.32 0.01 -15.34
C LEU A 26 0.16 0.68 -16.09
N TYR A 27 -0.95 -0.04 -16.28
CA TYR A 27 -2.14 0.51 -16.91
C TYR A 27 -2.72 1.68 -16.11
N ASP A 28 -2.85 1.54 -14.79
CA ASP A 28 -3.33 2.63 -13.94
C ASP A 28 -2.39 3.83 -13.93
N HIS A 29 -1.08 3.59 -13.90
CA HIS A 29 -0.07 4.65 -13.97
C HIS A 29 -0.21 5.44 -15.27
N LEU A 30 -0.29 4.76 -16.42
CA LEU A 30 -0.46 5.41 -17.72
C LEU A 30 -1.73 6.26 -17.81
N LEU A 31 -2.85 5.80 -17.23
CA LEU A 31 -4.09 6.56 -17.17
C LEU A 31 -3.99 7.82 -16.30
N ASN A 32 -3.18 7.79 -15.24
CA ASN A 32 -3.05 8.89 -14.30
C ASN A 32 -1.81 9.76 -14.55
N LEU A 33 -0.92 9.38 -15.45
CA LEU A 33 0.32 10.10 -15.78
C LEU A 33 0.09 11.59 -16.13
N PRO A 34 -0.94 11.99 -16.92
CA PRO A 34 -1.18 13.41 -17.17
C PRO A 34 -1.52 14.21 -15.90
N ARG A 35 -2.27 13.59 -14.98
CA ARG A 35 -2.62 14.20 -13.69
C ARG A 35 -1.42 14.25 -12.76
N GLU A 36 -0.58 13.22 -12.79
CA GLU A 36 0.67 13.21 -12.05
C GLU A 36 1.58 14.36 -12.49
N ILE A 37 1.80 14.51 -13.80
CA ILE A 37 2.59 15.62 -14.37
C ILE A 37 2.02 16.96 -13.93
N GLN A 38 0.70 17.14 -14.03
CA GLN A 38 0.04 18.39 -13.67
C GLN A 38 0.12 18.71 -12.17
N TYR A 39 -0.08 17.72 -11.28
CA TYR A 39 -0.25 17.97 -9.85
C TYR A 39 1.00 17.73 -9.01
N VAL A 40 2.00 17.02 -9.54
CA VAL A 40 3.19 16.60 -8.80
C VAL A 40 4.45 17.20 -9.41
N TRP A 41 4.60 17.14 -10.73
CA TRP A 41 5.82 17.59 -11.41
C TRP A 41 5.85 19.09 -11.68
N GLN A 42 4.70 19.71 -11.95
CA GLN A 42 4.60 21.16 -12.20
C GLN A 42 4.58 22.00 -10.92
N GLU A 43 4.20 21.41 -9.80
CA GLU A 43 4.23 22.08 -8.49
C GLU A 43 5.65 22.04 -7.90
N PRO A 44 6.07 23.04 -7.11
CA PRO A 44 7.40 23.03 -6.49
C PRO A 44 7.58 21.75 -5.65
N PRO A 45 8.74 21.09 -5.74
CA PRO A 45 8.94 19.79 -5.15
C PRO A 45 8.85 19.88 -3.62
N LEU A 46 7.72 19.44 -3.08
CA LEU A 46 7.55 19.21 -1.66
C LEU A 46 8.16 17.85 -1.31
N PHE A 47 8.84 17.75 -0.17
CA PHE A 47 9.42 16.50 0.31
C PHE A 47 8.44 15.31 0.24
N LEU A 48 7.18 15.55 0.63
CA LEU A 48 6.13 14.53 0.57
C LEU A 48 5.82 14.07 -0.86
N ALA A 49 5.87 14.96 -1.86
CA ALA A 49 5.67 14.59 -3.25
C ALA A 49 6.79 13.67 -3.75
N ILE A 50 8.05 13.97 -3.39
CA ILE A 50 9.20 13.13 -3.73
C ILE A 50 9.07 11.75 -3.09
N CYS A 51 8.71 11.68 -1.80
CA CYS A 51 8.50 10.39 -1.12
C CYS A 51 7.39 9.55 -1.77
N VAL A 52 6.28 10.19 -2.18
CA VAL A 52 5.19 9.48 -2.85
C VAL A 52 5.59 8.99 -4.24
N LEU A 53 6.29 9.81 -5.04
CA LEU A 53 6.82 9.37 -6.34
C LEU A 53 7.81 8.22 -6.19
N ALA A 54 8.73 8.33 -5.23
CA ALA A 54 9.67 7.26 -4.93
C ALA A 54 8.95 5.96 -4.53
N ASP A 55 7.90 6.02 -3.71
CA ASP A 55 7.09 4.84 -3.36
C ASP A 55 6.39 4.24 -4.60
N VAL A 56 5.80 5.06 -5.46
CA VAL A 56 5.10 4.60 -6.69
C VAL A 56 6.07 3.88 -7.63
N TYR A 57 7.19 4.51 -7.97
CA TYR A 57 8.16 3.91 -8.89
C TYR A 57 8.90 2.71 -8.29
N LEU A 58 9.23 2.76 -6.99
CA LEU A 58 9.80 1.61 -6.30
C LEU A 58 8.81 0.44 -6.31
N ARG A 59 7.51 0.72 -6.14
CA ARG A 59 6.45 -0.29 -6.16
C ARG A 59 6.34 -0.95 -7.53
N GLU A 60 6.31 -0.17 -8.61
CA GLU A 60 6.26 -0.66 -9.98
C GLU A 60 7.49 -1.50 -10.34
N ALA A 61 8.68 -0.96 -10.08
CA ALA A 61 9.94 -1.68 -10.31
C ALA A 61 9.98 -2.99 -9.52
N GLY A 62 9.51 -2.98 -8.27
CA GLY A 62 9.45 -4.17 -7.45
C GLY A 62 8.48 -5.22 -7.98
N LEU A 63 7.27 -4.84 -8.44
CA LEU A 63 6.32 -5.78 -9.03
C LEU A 63 6.86 -6.38 -10.34
N ILE A 64 7.53 -5.59 -11.17
CA ILE A 64 8.19 -6.07 -12.39
C ILE A 64 9.27 -7.09 -12.01
N TYR A 65 10.10 -6.79 -11.01
CA TYR A 65 11.11 -7.72 -10.51
C TYR A 65 10.48 -9.02 -10.00
N PHE A 66 9.39 -8.94 -9.23
CA PHE A 66 8.62 -10.11 -8.78
C PHE A 66 8.12 -10.96 -9.94
N ALA A 67 7.51 -10.34 -10.96
CA ALA A 67 7.01 -11.05 -12.14
C ALA A 67 8.15 -11.72 -12.91
N VAL A 68 9.28 -11.04 -13.10
CA VAL A 68 10.47 -11.60 -13.77
C VAL A 68 11.01 -12.82 -13.01
N VAL A 69 11.15 -12.74 -11.69
CA VAL A 69 11.64 -13.86 -10.87
C VAL A 69 10.65 -15.02 -10.87
N LEU A 70 9.36 -14.78 -10.61
CA LEU A 70 8.33 -15.82 -10.57
C LEU A 70 8.05 -16.45 -11.95
N SER A 71 8.33 -15.74 -13.04
CA SER A 71 8.16 -16.27 -14.40
C SER A 71 9.15 -17.37 -14.77
N GLY A 72 10.29 -17.44 -14.07
CA GLY A 72 11.43 -18.30 -14.40
C GLY A 72 12.30 -17.78 -15.55
N ILE A 73 12.02 -16.57 -16.08
CA ILE A 73 12.79 -15.98 -17.20
C ILE A 73 14.22 -15.61 -16.76
N ALA A 74 14.39 -15.17 -15.51
CA ALA A 74 15.72 -14.93 -14.97
C ALA A 74 16.36 -16.27 -14.58
N PRO A 75 17.41 -16.75 -15.29
CA PRO A 75 18.09 -17.97 -14.88
C PRO A 75 18.65 -17.75 -13.48
N MET A 76 18.37 -18.65 -12.53
CA MET A 76 18.84 -18.52 -11.15
C MET A 76 20.06 -19.40 -10.85
N ASP A 77 20.52 -20.16 -11.83
CA ASP A 77 21.74 -20.97 -11.71
C ASP A 77 23.00 -20.08 -11.68
N ARG A 78 23.89 -20.38 -10.73
CA ARG A 78 25.19 -19.73 -10.56
C ARG A 78 26.18 -20.10 -11.67
N ASN A 79 26.01 -21.26 -12.31
CA ASN A 79 27.01 -21.81 -13.23
C ASN A 79 26.80 -21.38 -14.68
N VAL A 80 25.68 -20.73 -15.00
CA VAL A 80 25.42 -20.20 -16.35
C VAL A 80 26.25 -18.92 -16.52
N LYS A 81 27.33 -19.01 -17.29
CA LYS A 81 28.07 -17.84 -17.80
C LYS A 81 27.11 -17.03 -18.65
N VAL A 82 26.53 -15.99 -18.07
CA VAL A 82 25.66 -15.06 -18.79
C VAL A 82 26.54 -14.33 -19.81
N GLY A 83 26.29 -14.54 -21.10
CA GLY A 83 26.92 -13.75 -22.16
C GLY A 83 26.66 -12.25 -21.94
N HIS A 84 27.56 -11.41 -22.46
CA HIS A 84 27.70 -9.95 -22.24
C HIS A 84 26.48 -9.07 -22.64
N ASP A 85 25.25 -9.41 -22.21
CA ASP A 85 24.08 -8.54 -22.35
C ASP A 85 24.09 -7.49 -21.23
N PHE A 86 24.37 -6.24 -21.60
CA PHE A 86 24.51 -5.09 -20.70
C PHE A 86 23.31 -4.88 -19.75
N ILE A 87 22.08 -5.18 -20.20
CA ILE A 87 20.86 -5.05 -19.38
C ILE A 87 20.81 -6.10 -18.27
N LYS A 88 21.33 -7.32 -18.51
CA LYS A 88 21.39 -8.36 -17.48
C LYS A 88 22.40 -8.01 -16.38
N ILE A 89 23.51 -7.36 -16.75
CA ILE A 89 24.63 -7.03 -15.84
C ILE A 89 24.22 -5.99 -14.79
N ALA A 90 23.50 -4.93 -15.15
CA ALA A 90 23.11 -3.89 -14.20
C ALA A 90 22.18 -4.42 -13.09
N LEU A 91 21.20 -5.26 -13.46
CA LEU A 91 20.23 -5.82 -12.50
C LEU A 91 20.84 -6.96 -11.66
N THR A 92 21.73 -7.77 -12.23
CA THR A 92 22.41 -8.85 -11.48
C THR A 92 23.57 -8.35 -10.62
N SER A 93 24.26 -7.27 -10.99
CA SER A 93 25.39 -6.72 -10.22
C SER A 93 24.96 -6.08 -8.90
N LEU A 94 23.80 -5.40 -8.87
CA LEU A 94 23.29 -4.76 -7.66
C LEU A 94 22.89 -5.78 -6.57
N MET A 95 22.53 -7.01 -6.96
CA MET A 95 22.08 -8.07 -6.05
C MET A 95 23.06 -9.25 -5.92
N GLY A 96 24.01 -9.40 -6.84
CA GLY A 96 24.94 -10.52 -6.90
C GLY A 96 25.99 -10.55 -5.77
N ALA A 97 26.12 -9.46 -5.02
CA ALA A 97 26.98 -9.41 -3.84
C ALA A 97 26.41 -10.18 -2.63
N LEU A 98 25.12 -10.58 -2.66
CA LEU A 98 24.41 -11.20 -1.55
C LEU A 98 24.03 -12.66 -1.86
N GLY A 99 24.98 -13.59 -1.77
CA GLY A 99 24.69 -15.02 -1.60
C GLY A 99 23.84 -15.70 -2.70
N ASP A 100 23.02 -16.69 -2.31
CA ASP A 100 22.18 -17.47 -3.22
C ASP A 100 21.06 -16.59 -3.80
N ARG A 101 20.80 -16.64 -5.12
CA ARG A 101 19.81 -15.75 -5.78
C ARG A 101 18.40 -15.87 -5.16
N CYS A 102 18.03 -17.06 -4.69
CA CYS A 102 16.77 -17.28 -3.95
C CYS A 102 16.74 -16.59 -2.59
N ALA A 103 17.86 -16.55 -1.87
CA ALA A 103 17.96 -15.80 -0.62
C ALA A 103 17.85 -14.30 -0.91
N SER A 104 18.52 -13.79 -1.96
CA SER A 104 18.38 -12.39 -2.39
C SER A 104 16.94 -12.03 -2.76
N PHE A 105 16.23 -12.90 -3.50
CA PHE A 105 14.81 -12.69 -3.80
C PHE A 105 13.96 -12.65 -2.53
N THR A 106 14.22 -13.54 -1.57
CA THR A 106 13.51 -13.59 -0.30
C THR A 106 13.74 -12.31 0.52
N ILE A 107 15.00 -11.85 0.61
CA ILE A 107 15.37 -10.58 1.26
C ILE A 107 14.63 -9.43 0.60
N PHE A 108 14.69 -9.35 -0.75
CA PHE A 108 13.97 -8.32 -1.50
C PHE A 108 12.48 -8.35 -1.20
N ALA A 109 11.85 -9.53 -1.25
CA ALA A 109 10.42 -9.70 -1.03
C ALA A 109 9.96 -9.20 0.35
N VAL A 110 10.70 -9.57 1.40
CA VAL A 110 10.39 -9.15 2.77
C VAL A 110 10.61 -7.64 2.94
N VAL A 111 11.76 -7.12 2.48
CA VAL A 111 12.09 -5.69 2.60
C VAL A 111 11.12 -4.82 1.81
N TYR A 112 10.82 -5.21 0.57
CA TYR A 112 9.83 -4.54 -0.28
C TYR A 112 8.44 -4.55 0.35
N GLY A 113 8.02 -5.71 0.89
CA GLY A 113 6.77 -5.83 1.63
C GLY A 113 6.72 -4.87 2.82
N LEU A 114 7.78 -4.80 3.61
CA LEU A 114 7.90 -3.90 4.76
C LEU A 114 7.77 -2.42 4.34
N PHE A 115 8.51 -1.98 3.32
CA PHE A 115 8.42 -0.61 2.83
C PHE A 115 7.02 -0.27 2.28
N SER A 116 6.47 -1.15 1.45
CA SER A 116 5.12 -1.01 0.87
C SER A 116 4.05 -0.91 1.96
N ASN A 117 4.17 -1.71 3.02
CA ASN A 117 3.27 -1.67 4.16
C ASN A 117 3.45 -0.37 4.96
N ALA A 118 4.69 0.02 5.27
CA ALA A 118 4.99 1.22 6.03
C ALA A 118 4.47 2.49 5.34
N SER A 119 4.60 2.61 4.02
CA SER A 119 4.12 3.77 3.27
C SER A 119 2.60 3.92 3.34
N VAL A 120 1.89 2.81 3.13
CA VAL A 120 0.42 2.77 3.20
C VAL A 120 -0.09 3.13 4.60
N HIS A 121 0.53 2.60 5.67
CA HIS A 121 0.12 2.90 7.04
C HIS A 121 0.47 4.34 7.45
N SER A 122 1.59 4.88 6.95
CA SER A 122 1.96 6.28 7.14
C SER A 122 0.95 7.23 6.49
N TYR A 123 0.40 6.84 5.34
CA TYR A 123 -0.64 7.60 4.66
C TYR A 123 -1.97 7.61 5.45
N ILE A 124 -2.37 6.46 5.98
CA ILE A 124 -3.55 6.33 6.86
C ILE A 124 -3.36 7.20 8.11
N LEU A 125 -2.18 7.13 8.74
CA LEU A 125 -1.79 7.95 9.88
C LEU A 125 -1.96 9.44 9.58
N PHE A 126 -1.42 9.91 8.46
CA PHE A 126 -1.50 11.31 8.03
C PHE A 126 -2.95 11.77 7.81
N ARG A 127 -3.78 10.92 7.20
CA ARG A 127 -5.20 11.23 6.99
C ARG A 127 -5.99 11.30 8.29
N LEU A 128 -5.82 10.33 9.18
CA LEU A 128 -6.48 10.34 10.49
C LEU A 128 -6.07 11.57 11.29
N TYR A 129 -4.78 11.93 11.25
CA TYR A 129 -4.29 13.13 11.90
C TYR A 129 -5.00 14.40 11.42
N ARG A 130 -5.20 14.56 10.10
CA ARG A 130 -5.93 15.71 9.54
C ARG A 130 -7.43 15.72 9.90
N ILE A 131 -8.07 14.56 10.03
CA ILE A 131 -9.49 14.47 10.41
C ILE A 131 -9.71 14.99 11.85
N TRP A 132 -8.74 14.81 12.72
CA TRP A 132 -8.80 15.22 14.13
C TRP A 132 -8.34 16.67 14.39
N ASP A 133 -8.31 17.50 13.34
CA ASP A 133 -8.08 18.95 13.42
C ASP A 133 -6.86 19.33 14.27
N ASP A 134 -5.71 18.71 13.98
CA ASP A 134 -4.41 19.00 14.61
C ASP A 134 -4.36 18.86 16.15
N ARG A 135 -5.30 18.15 16.78
CA ARG A 135 -5.25 17.87 18.22
C ARG A 135 -3.98 17.10 18.59
N LYS A 136 -3.06 17.77 19.31
CA LYS A 136 -1.76 17.22 19.72
C LYS A 136 -1.86 15.85 20.41
N PHE A 137 -2.85 15.67 21.27
CA PHE A 137 -3.07 14.40 21.97
C PHE A 137 -3.26 13.22 21.00
N VAL A 138 -4.14 13.39 20.00
CA VAL A 138 -4.43 12.34 19.01
C VAL A 138 -3.19 12.02 18.18
N LYS A 139 -2.40 13.05 17.84
CA LYS A 139 -1.11 12.88 17.15
C LYS A 139 -0.17 11.95 17.91
N TYR A 140 0.00 12.19 19.21
CA TYR A 140 0.89 11.37 20.04
C TYR A 140 0.37 9.94 20.17
N VAL A 141 -0.92 9.76 20.48
CA VAL A 141 -1.54 8.44 20.63
C VAL A 141 -1.42 7.62 19.34
N LEU A 142 -1.78 8.22 18.20
CA LEU A 142 -1.76 7.53 16.91
C LEU A 142 -0.34 7.24 16.43
N GLY A 143 0.60 8.17 16.68
CA GLY A 143 2.02 7.97 16.40
C GLY A 143 2.62 6.84 17.23
N VAL A 144 2.38 6.80 18.54
CA VAL A 144 2.86 5.74 19.43
C VAL A 144 2.30 4.38 19.00
N ALA A 145 1.00 4.30 18.71
CA ALA A 145 0.38 3.07 18.21
C ALA A 145 1.03 2.58 16.89
N PHE A 146 1.28 3.50 15.95
CA PHE A 146 1.97 3.19 14.69
C PHE A 146 3.37 2.61 14.94
N PHE A 147 4.18 3.25 15.77
CA PHE A 147 5.55 2.77 16.03
C PHE A 147 5.57 1.41 16.75
N ILE A 148 4.67 1.17 17.71
CA ILE A 148 4.57 -0.12 18.40
C ILE A 148 4.20 -1.23 17.40
N CYS A 149 3.15 -1.02 16.60
CA CYS A 149 2.72 -1.99 15.59
C CYS A 149 3.79 -2.24 14.54
N MET A 150 4.44 -1.18 14.03
CA MET A 150 5.49 -1.29 13.03
C MET A 150 6.73 -2.00 13.56
N ALA A 151 7.14 -1.72 14.80
CA ALA A 151 8.24 -2.43 15.44
C ALA A 151 7.95 -3.94 15.57
N GLY A 152 6.73 -4.30 15.97
CA GLY A 152 6.29 -5.70 16.02
C GLY A 152 6.35 -6.39 14.64
N THR A 153 5.93 -5.70 13.58
CA THR A 153 6.04 -6.19 12.20
C THR A 153 7.50 -6.35 11.77
N ILE A 154 8.37 -5.37 12.01
CA ILE A 154 9.81 -5.43 11.68
C ILE A 154 10.48 -6.62 12.37
N VAL A 155 10.23 -6.82 13.67
CA VAL A 155 10.79 -7.93 14.43
C VAL A 155 10.31 -9.27 13.85
N SER A 156 9.00 -9.39 13.57
CA SER A 156 8.42 -10.59 12.97
C SER A 156 9.00 -10.88 11.59
N ASP A 157 9.14 -9.86 10.74
CA ASP A 157 9.75 -9.95 9.41
C ASP A 157 11.23 -10.35 9.48
N GLY A 158 11.97 -9.88 10.48
CA GLY A 158 13.34 -10.33 10.72
C GLY A 158 13.44 -11.83 11.02
N TYR A 159 12.52 -12.37 11.82
CA TYR A 159 12.43 -13.82 12.06
C TYR A 159 11.98 -14.59 10.82
N VAL A 160 10.99 -14.08 10.07
CA VAL A 160 10.60 -14.65 8.77
C VAL A 160 11.80 -14.71 7.84
N LEU A 161 12.57 -13.62 7.74
CA LEU A 161 13.71 -13.54 6.85
C LEU A 161 14.79 -14.56 7.24
N LYS A 162 15.12 -14.64 8.54
CA LYS A 162 16.10 -15.61 9.04
C LYS A 162 15.67 -17.05 8.75
N GLN A 163 14.39 -17.38 8.91
CA GLN A 163 13.87 -18.72 8.66
C GLN A 163 13.82 -19.04 7.16
N LEU A 164 13.23 -18.16 6.35
CA LEU A 164 13.05 -18.40 4.92
C LEU A 164 14.39 -18.45 4.17
N THR A 165 15.37 -17.62 4.52
CA THR A 165 16.69 -17.65 3.88
C THR A 165 17.48 -18.92 4.20
N ALA A 166 17.27 -19.53 5.37
CA ALA A 166 17.91 -20.79 5.75
C ALA A 166 17.24 -22.02 5.11
N GLU A 167 15.95 -21.94 4.76
CA GLU A 167 15.16 -23.08 4.27
C GLU A 167 14.82 -22.99 2.78
N VAL A 168 15.11 -21.88 2.09
CA VAL A 168 14.81 -21.72 0.67
C VAL A 168 15.62 -22.70 -0.18
N GLN A 169 14.94 -23.41 -1.06
CA GLN A 169 15.57 -24.37 -1.96
C GLN A 169 15.26 -23.98 -3.40
N TYR A 170 16.28 -24.05 -4.25
CA TYR A 170 16.12 -23.93 -5.69
C TYR A 170 15.77 -25.31 -6.24
N VAL A 171 14.62 -25.42 -6.91
CA VAL A 171 14.14 -26.69 -7.47
C VAL A 171 14.02 -26.54 -8.98
N HIS A 172 14.60 -27.50 -9.70
CA HIS A 172 14.44 -27.66 -11.14
C HIS A 172 13.43 -28.77 -11.41
N PHE A 173 12.40 -28.47 -12.20
CA PHE A 173 11.35 -29.44 -12.57
C PHE A 173 11.61 -29.94 -14.00
N ASP A 174 12.26 -31.10 -14.14
CA ASP A 174 12.70 -31.60 -15.45
C ASP A 174 11.58 -32.18 -16.33
N SER A 175 10.46 -32.65 -15.76
CA SER A 175 9.58 -33.59 -16.47
C SER A 175 8.33 -33.01 -17.13
N VAL A 176 7.85 -31.83 -16.72
CA VAL A 176 6.56 -31.29 -17.24
C VAL A 176 6.57 -29.77 -17.42
N TYR A 177 7.28 -29.03 -16.59
CA TYR A 177 7.35 -27.57 -16.67
C TYR A 177 8.79 -27.12 -16.52
N PRO A 178 9.44 -26.55 -17.57
CA PRO A 178 10.81 -26.05 -17.49
C PRO A 178 10.89 -24.73 -16.71
N ALA A 179 10.23 -24.68 -15.54
CA ALA A 179 10.24 -23.57 -14.62
C ALA A 179 11.24 -23.90 -13.51
N ALA A 180 12.29 -23.09 -13.41
CA ALA A 180 13.19 -23.13 -12.28
C ALA A 180 12.83 -21.97 -11.35
N THR A 181 12.53 -22.28 -10.09
CA THR A 181 12.06 -21.27 -9.14
C THR A 181 12.54 -21.57 -7.72
N CYS A 182 12.33 -20.60 -6.84
CA CYS A 182 12.62 -20.73 -5.42
C CYS A 182 11.37 -21.24 -4.70
N VAL A 183 11.50 -22.34 -3.97
CA VAL A 183 10.40 -22.96 -3.21
C VAL A 183 10.72 -22.87 -1.72
N PHE A 184 9.69 -22.60 -0.92
CA PHE A 184 9.77 -22.58 0.55
C PHE A 184 9.10 -23.85 1.11
N PRO A 185 9.88 -24.86 1.54
CA PRO A 185 9.35 -26.16 1.94
C PRO A 185 8.57 -26.09 3.26
N LYS A 186 8.83 -25.08 4.09
CA LYS A 186 8.14 -24.90 5.37
C LYS A 186 7.52 -23.52 5.49
N LYS A 187 6.35 -23.51 6.12
CA LYS A 187 5.64 -22.30 6.48
C LYS A 187 6.26 -21.67 7.73
N SER A 188 6.54 -20.38 7.67
CA SER A 188 6.97 -19.63 8.85
C SER A 188 5.76 -19.13 9.65
N TRP A 189 5.69 -19.47 10.94
CA TRP A 189 4.66 -18.97 11.84
C TRP A 189 4.81 -17.47 12.13
N TYR A 190 6.02 -16.94 12.01
CA TYR A 190 6.31 -15.50 12.21
C TYR A 190 5.62 -14.62 11.17
N LEU A 191 5.23 -15.18 10.02
CA LEU A 191 4.47 -14.45 9.01
C LEU A 191 3.12 -13.97 9.55
N ILE A 192 2.49 -14.72 10.46
CA ILE A 192 1.25 -14.30 11.12
C ILE A 192 1.50 -13.05 11.98
N GLY A 193 2.63 -12.99 12.68
CA GLY A 193 3.03 -11.84 13.49
C GLY A 193 3.22 -10.57 12.65
N SER A 194 3.84 -10.70 11.47
CA SER A 194 4.01 -9.60 10.52
C SER A 194 2.67 -8.97 10.13
N TRP A 195 1.68 -9.80 9.77
CA TRP A 195 0.34 -9.35 9.41
C TRP A 195 -0.48 -8.86 10.60
N ALA A 196 -0.34 -9.48 11.77
CA ALA A 196 -1.08 -9.13 12.97
C ALA A 196 -0.80 -7.68 13.41
N GLY A 197 0.46 -7.23 13.36
CA GLY A 197 0.83 -5.85 13.70
C GLY A 197 0.10 -4.81 12.84
N MET A 198 0.03 -5.05 11.53
CA MET A 198 -0.68 -4.18 10.58
C MET A 198 -2.19 -4.16 10.80
N VAL A 199 -2.79 -5.35 10.93
CA VAL A 199 -4.24 -5.47 11.18
C VAL A 199 -4.61 -4.82 12.51
N ALA A 200 -3.79 -4.97 13.55
CA ALA A 200 -4.00 -4.32 14.84
C ALA A 200 -4.00 -2.80 14.73
N PHE A 201 -3.06 -2.21 13.97
CA PHE A 201 -3.05 -0.78 13.71
C PHE A 201 -4.29 -0.31 12.94
N ASP A 202 -4.71 -1.05 11.92
CA ASP A 202 -5.91 -0.72 11.14
C ASP A 202 -7.18 -0.73 12.01
N LEU A 203 -7.32 -1.74 12.88
CA LEU A 203 -8.44 -1.83 13.84
C LEU A 203 -8.40 -0.68 14.85
N PHE A 204 -7.21 -0.30 15.31
CA PHE A 204 -7.04 0.84 16.21
C PHE A 204 -7.41 2.17 15.54
N ALA A 205 -6.89 2.43 14.34
CA ALA A 205 -7.19 3.61 13.54
C ALA A 205 -8.69 3.73 13.26
N LEU A 206 -9.32 2.62 12.88
CA LEU A 206 -10.76 2.56 12.68
C LEU A 206 -11.52 2.88 13.98
N SER A 207 -11.11 2.30 15.10
CA SER A 207 -11.74 2.55 16.40
C SER A 207 -11.68 4.04 16.76
N MET A 208 -10.55 4.71 16.47
CA MET A 208 -10.42 6.16 16.63
C MET A 208 -11.39 6.94 15.74
N VAL A 209 -11.54 6.58 14.46
CA VAL A 209 -12.50 7.25 13.57
C VAL A 209 -13.94 7.09 14.08
N LEU A 210 -14.30 5.89 14.57
CA LEU A 210 -15.61 5.64 15.17
C LEU A 210 -15.83 6.50 16.42
N LEU A 211 -14.85 6.55 17.33
CA LEU A 211 -14.92 7.40 18.52
C LEU A 211 -15.06 8.89 18.16
N SER A 212 -14.34 9.37 17.14
CA SER A 212 -14.49 10.74 16.64
C SER A 212 -15.93 11.02 16.19
N SER A 213 -16.52 10.09 15.44
CA SER A 213 -17.88 10.25 14.92
C SER A 213 -18.96 10.25 16.01
N LEU A 214 -18.66 9.66 17.16
CA LEU A 214 -19.53 9.63 18.35
C LEU A 214 -19.36 10.88 19.21
N MET A 215 -18.14 11.43 19.32
CA MET A 215 -17.85 12.57 20.19
C MET A 215 -18.20 13.93 19.60
N THR A 216 -18.29 14.07 18.27
CA THR A 216 -18.62 15.37 17.65
C THR A 216 -20.08 15.75 17.95
N PRO A 217 -20.36 16.85 18.69
CA PRO A 217 -21.71 17.25 19.06
C PRO A 217 -22.52 17.63 17.82
N ARG A 218 -23.69 17.01 17.65
CA ARG A 218 -24.46 17.00 16.39
C ARG A 218 -25.49 18.13 16.36
N ARG A 219 -25.57 18.84 15.23
CA ARG A 219 -26.75 19.65 14.89
C ARG A 219 -27.81 18.72 14.28
N PRO A 220 -29.07 18.74 14.74
CA PRO A 220 -30.07 17.71 14.43
C PRO A 220 -30.56 17.65 12.96
N ASN A 221 -30.23 18.61 12.08
CA ASN A 221 -30.96 18.78 10.81
C ASN A 221 -30.15 18.80 9.50
N THR A 222 -28.84 18.58 9.48
CA THR A 222 -28.07 18.62 8.21
C THR A 222 -27.44 17.27 7.90
N ALA A 223 -27.90 16.61 6.81
CA ALA A 223 -27.11 15.80 5.88
C ALA A 223 -25.94 14.95 6.44
N ILE A 224 -26.07 14.41 7.67
CA ILE A 224 -25.01 13.73 8.44
C ILE A 224 -24.48 12.51 7.69
N VAL A 225 -25.39 11.77 7.08
CA VAL A 225 -25.04 10.58 6.31
C VAL A 225 -24.31 10.98 5.02
N GLY A 226 -24.68 12.10 4.38
CA GLY A 226 -24.10 12.54 3.12
C GLY A 226 -22.63 12.96 3.23
N VAL A 227 -22.28 13.70 4.28
CA VAL A 227 -20.88 14.15 4.49
C VAL A 227 -20.00 12.99 4.95
N LEU A 228 -20.50 12.14 5.86
CA LEU A 228 -19.79 10.91 6.26
C LEU A 228 -19.63 9.95 5.06
N TYR A 229 -20.65 9.84 4.20
CA TYR A 229 -20.60 9.11 2.92
C TYR A 229 -19.50 9.65 2.01
N LYS A 230 -19.45 10.98 1.84
CA LYS A 230 -18.57 11.66 0.89
C LYS A 230 -17.10 11.66 1.34
N GLN A 231 -16.84 11.62 2.64
CA GLN A 231 -15.48 11.70 3.21
C GLN A 231 -14.75 10.36 3.37
N GLY A 232 -15.30 9.26 2.85
CA GLY A 232 -14.59 7.98 2.77
C GLY A 232 -14.94 6.96 3.84
N PHE A 233 -16.05 7.18 4.57
CA PHE A 233 -16.65 6.13 5.41
C PHE A 233 -16.97 4.87 4.60
N TYR A 234 -17.38 4.99 3.33
CA TYR A 234 -17.59 3.83 2.43
C TYR A 234 -16.35 3.01 2.15
N THR A 235 -15.20 3.64 2.00
CA THR A 235 -13.91 2.94 1.83
C THR A 235 -13.54 2.13 3.08
N PHE A 236 -13.83 2.66 4.27
CA PHE A 236 -13.61 1.95 5.55
C PHE A 236 -14.70 0.90 5.83
N LEU A 237 -15.98 1.20 5.53
CA LEU A 237 -17.09 0.26 5.67
C LEU A 237 -17.04 -0.86 4.65
N ALA A 238 -16.59 -0.61 3.41
CA ALA A 238 -16.32 -1.67 2.44
C ALA A 238 -15.24 -2.63 2.97
N PHE A 239 -14.31 -2.12 3.77
CA PHE A 239 -13.30 -2.90 4.49
C PHE A 239 -13.89 -3.73 5.65
N LEU A 240 -14.81 -3.16 6.43
CA LEU A 240 -15.43 -3.80 7.61
C LEU A 240 -16.62 -4.72 7.30
N ARG A 241 -17.49 -4.36 6.36
CA ARG A 241 -18.74 -5.08 6.07
C ARG A 241 -18.47 -6.49 5.54
N LYS A 242 -17.24 -6.76 5.09
CA LYS A 242 -16.79 -8.09 4.72
C LYS A 242 -16.26 -8.95 5.87
N ILE A 243 -15.93 -8.38 7.02
CA ILE A 243 -15.62 -9.15 8.25
C ILE A 243 -16.90 -9.84 8.76
N TYR A 244 -18.05 -9.17 8.66
CA TYR A 244 -19.34 -9.77 9.00
C TYR A 244 -19.76 -10.89 8.02
N ILE A 245 -19.37 -10.75 6.74
CA ILE A 245 -19.58 -11.80 5.71
C ILE A 245 -18.61 -12.98 5.90
N ILE A 246 -17.46 -12.80 6.55
CA ILE A 246 -16.54 -13.90 6.90
C ILE A 246 -17.09 -14.79 8.03
N ILE A 247 -17.97 -14.28 8.90
CA ILE A 247 -18.71 -15.12 9.86
C ILE A 247 -19.86 -15.87 9.14
N SER A 248 -20.32 -15.34 8.01
CA SER A 248 -21.29 -15.98 7.10
C SER A 248 -20.62 -16.74 5.93
N TRP A 249 -19.39 -17.22 6.13
CA TRP A 249 -18.53 -17.85 5.12
C TRP A 249 -18.74 -19.37 5.03
N HIS A 250 -19.96 -19.80 4.70
CA HIS A 250 -20.22 -21.20 4.31
C HIS A 250 -20.95 -21.34 2.96
N ARG A 251 -21.19 -20.26 2.21
CA ARG A 251 -21.80 -20.41 0.87
C ARG A 251 -21.24 -19.39 -0.12
N VAL A 252 -20.11 -19.80 -0.71
CA VAL A 252 -19.84 -19.86 -2.15
C VAL A 252 -20.23 -18.65 -3.02
N ASP A 253 -19.17 -18.15 -3.64
CA ASP A 253 -19.01 -17.43 -4.91
C ASP A 253 -19.46 -15.97 -5.05
N GLU A 254 -18.52 -15.20 -5.60
CA GLU A 254 -18.53 -13.76 -5.88
C GLU A 254 -18.52 -12.84 -4.65
N TYR A 255 -17.40 -12.15 -4.41
CA TYR A 255 -17.30 -10.70 -4.14
C TYR A 255 -15.85 -10.33 -3.78
N GLY A 256 -15.14 -9.79 -4.77
CA GLY A 256 -13.74 -9.35 -4.69
C GLY A 256 -13.47 -8.26 -3.65
N GLN A 257 -12.33 -8.42 -2.97
CA GLN A 257 -11.59 -7.46 -2.12
C GLN A 257 -11.99 -7.38 -0.63
N VAL A 258 -11.34 -8.25 0.18
CA VAL A 258 -11.03 -8.05 1.61
C VAL A 258 -9.51 -7.87 1.71
N LEU A 259 -8.96 -6.85 1.06
CA LEU A 259 -7.57 -6.86 0.58
C LEU A 259 -6.47 -7.11 1.63
N ARG A 260 -6.72 -6.83 2.92
CA ARG A 260 -5.78 -7.07 4.04
C ARG A 260 -6.15 -8.27 4.91
N LEU A 261 -7.42 -8.47 5.26
CA LEU A 261 -7.83 -9.67 5.99
C LEU A 261 -7.66 -10.94 5.13
N SER A 262 -7.79 -10.80 3.81
CA SER A 262 -7.49 -11.86 2.83
C SER A 262 -6.00 -12.19 2.76
N ARG A 263 -5.11 -11.44 3.42
CA ARG A 263 -3.69 -11.79 3.59
C ARG A 263 -3.48 -12.58 4.88
N LEU A 264 -4.22 -12.23 5.93
CA LEU A 264 -4.17 -12.95 7.20
C LEU A 264 -4.77 -14.37 7.08
N LEU A 265 -5.86 -14.54 6.33
CA LEU A 265 -6.52 -15.85 6.22
C LEU A 265 -5.64 -16.92 5.55
N PRO A 266 -5.01 -16.70 4.38
CA PRO A 266 -4.09 -17.68 3.79
C PRO A 266 -2.84 -17.89 4.63
N THR A 267 -2.39 -16.89 5.39
CA THR A 267 -1.24 -17.07 6.28
C THR A 267 -1.58 -17.87 7.53
N ILE A 268 -2.83 -17.87 7.99
CA ILE A 268 -3.28 -18.77 9.07
C ILE A 268 -3.56 -20.17 8.51
N PHE A 269 -4.42 -20.27 7.48
CA PHE A 269 -4.99 -21.56 7.04
C PHE A 269 -4.32 -22.19 5.81
N GLY A 270 -3.58 -21.41 5.00
CA GLY A 270 -2.99 -21.87 3.75
C GLY A 270 -1.62 -22.55 3.89
N SER A 271 -1.22 -23.28 2.85
CA SER A 271 0.15 -23.81 2.67
C SER A 271 1.17 -22.70 2.44
N ALA A 272 2.46 -23.02 2.54
CA ALA A 272 3.55 -22.07 2.29
C ALA A 272 3.47 -21.44 0.89
N ALA A 273 3.07 -22.21 -0.13
CA ALA A 273 2.95 -21.72 -1.51
C ALA A 273 1.91 -20.59 -1.65
N TYR A 274 0.79 -20.65 -0.91
CA TYR A 274 -0.22 -19.60 -0.92
C TYR A 274 0.27 -18.27 -0.33
N THR A 275 1.35 -18.28 0.45
CA THR A 275 1.92 -17.04 1.01
C THR A 275 2.55 -16.14 -0.06
N LEU A 276 3.03 -16.72 -1.17
CA LEU A 276 3.56 -15.99 -2.33
C LEU A 276 2.49 -15.56 -3.33
N LEU A 277 1.31 -16.17 -3.27
CA LEU A 277 0.23 -15.96 -4.23
C LEU A 277 -0.37 -14.55 -4.14
N MET A 278 -0.59 -14.09 -2.91
CA MET A 278 -1.32 -12.86 -2.63
C MET A 278 -0.50 -11.57 -2.71
N PRO A 279 0.78 -11.52 -2.30
CA PRO A 279 1.53 -10.26 -2.26
C PRO A 279 1.55 -9.46 -3.58
N PRO A 280 1.83 -10.04 -4.76
CA PRO A 280 1.93 -9.25 -5.99
C PRO A 280 0.65 -8.48 -6.33
N ILE A 281 -0.50 -9.17 -6.31
CA ILE A 281 -1.78 -8.52 -6.64
C ILE A 281 -2.22 -7.57 -5.53
N THR A 282 -1.93 -7.90 -4.28
CA THR A 282 -2.34 -7.07 -3.15
C THR A 282 -1.52 -5.79 -3.05
N TRP A 283 -0.21 -5.85 -3.30
CA TRP A 283 0.65 -4.67 -3.38
C TRP A 283 0.35 -3.80 -4.59
N ALA A 284 -0.02 -4.41 -5.73
CA ALA A 284 -0.50 -3.70 -6.91
C ALA A 284 -1.73 -2.86 -6.60
N LEU A 285 -2.76 -3.49 -6.02
CA LEU A 285 -4.02 -2.81 -5.68
C LEU A 285 -3.82 -1.76 -4.58
N ASP A 286 -3.01 -2.03 -3.56
CA ASP A 286 -2.66 -1.03 -2.53
C ASP A 286 -1.98 0.19 -3.16
N GLY A 287 -1.08 -0.03 -4.13
CA GLY A 287 -0.40 1.02 -4.88
C GLY A 287 -1.36 1.90 -5.65
N ILE A 288 -2.19 1.28 -6.50
CA ILE A 288 -3.23 1.95 -7.31
C ILE A 288 -4.15 2.79 -6.41
N LEU A 289 -4.66 2.19 -5.33
CA LEU A 289 -5.57 2.88 -4.42
C LEU A 289 -4.89 4.06 -3.73
N SER A 290 -3.67 3.87 -3.22
CA SER A 290 -2.92 4.92 -2.52
C SER A 290 -2.56 6.07 -3.45
N PHE A 291 -2.12 5.78 -4.67
CA PHE A 291 -1.74 6.77 -5.66
C PHE A 291 -2.92 7.60 -6.15
N ARG A 292 -4.03 6.95 -6.54
CA ARG A 292 -5.27 7.66 -6.93
C ARG A 292 -5.79 8.57 -5.83
N LEU A 293 -5.70 8.10 -4.59
CA LEU A 293 -6.15 8.82 -3.42
C LEU A 293 -5.25 10.02 -3.11
N PHE A 294 -3.94 9.90 -3.34
CA PHE A 294 -2.99 11.01 -3.29
C PHE A 294 -3.29 12.07 -4.36
N LEU A 295 -3.46 11.66 -5.63
CA LEU A 295 -3.77 12.59 -6.72
C LEU A 295 -5.08 13.36 -6.46
N LYS A 296 -6.12 12.70 -5.91
CA LYS A 296 -7.35 13.37 -5.51
C LYS A 296 -7.15 14.43 -4.44
N ILE A 297 -6.31 14.18 -3.44
CA ILE A 297 -5.98 15.21 -2.43
C ILE A 297 -5.33 16.41 -3.11
N LYS A 298 -4.34 16.16 -3.99
CA LYS A 298 -3.62 17.23 -4.68
C LYS A 298 -4.50 18.04 -5.60
N GLN A 299 -5.44 17.40 -6.28
CA GLN A 299 -6.46 18.08 -7.08
C GLN A 299 -7.29 19.04 -6.22
N VAL A 300 -7.79 18.60 -5.06
CA VAL A 300 -8.58 19.45 -4.15
C VAL A 300 -7.73 20.60 -3.60
N GLU A 301 -6.47 20.33 -3.23
CA GLU A 301 -5.54 21.36 -2.74
C GLU A 301 -5.30 22.44 -3.81
N ASN A 302 -5.04 22.05 -5.06
CA ASN A 302 -4.80 22.99 -6.16
C ASN A 302 -6.07 23.79 -6.51
N SER A 303 -7.24 23.12 -6.56
CA SER A 303 -8.53 23.79 -6.79
C SER A 303 -8.86 24.83 -5.72
N SER A 304 -8.51 24.56 -4.45
CA SER A 304 -8.67 25.52 -3.36
C SER A 304 -7.77 26.74 -3.56
N ARG A 305 -6.48 26.56 -3.86
CA ARG A 305 -5.53 27.67 -4.10
C ARG A 305 -5.98 28.60 -5.23
N ARG A 306 -6.52 28.06 -6.32
CA ARG A 306 -7.02 28.85 -7.45
C ARG A 306 -8.23 29.71 -7.10
N HIS A 307 -9.11 29.24 -6.21
CA HIS A 307 -10.25 30.05 -5.77
C HIS A 307 -9.79 31.24 -4.93
N TRP A 308 -8.86 31.06 -4.00
CA TRP A 308 -8.32 32.16 -3.19
C TRP A 308 -7.64 33.25 -4.03
N SER A 309 -6.90 32.86 -5.08
CA SER A 309 -6.27 33.82 -5.98
C SER A 309 -7.25 34.76 -6.70
N LYS A 310 -8.51 34.36 -6.89
CA LYS A 310 -9.53 35.23 -7.50
C LYS A 310 -10.03 36.31 -6.55
N TYR A 311 -10.05 36.03 -5.25
CA TYR A 311 -10.52 36.99 -4.23
C TYR A 311 -9.45 38.01 -3.85
N ASP A 312 -8.17 37.67 -3.97
CA ASP A 312 -7.05 38.59 -3.68
C ASP A 312 -6.76 39.61 -4.79
N ALA A 313 -7.33 39.43 -5.99
CA ALA A 313 -7.11 40.35 -7.12
C ALA A 313 -8.03 41.60 -7.09
N GLY A 314 -8.88 41.74 -6.08
CA GLY A 314 -9.59 42.99 -5.85
C GLY A 314 -8.58 44.08 -5.54
N SER A 315 -8.43 45.06 -6.44
CA SER A 315 -7.60 46.25 -6.32
C SER A 315 -7.85 46.93 -4.96
N ARG A 316 -7.10 46.52 -3.94
CA ARG A 316 -7.05 47.22 -2.66
C ARG A 316 -6.33 48.53 -2.93
N ASN A 317 -7.12 49.56 -3.15
CA ASN A 317 -6.70 50.94 -2.96
C ASN A 317 -5.92 50.99 -1.65
N ARG A 318 -4.65 51.41 -1.71
CA ARG A 318 -3.72 51.56 -0.57
C ARG A 318 -4.26 52.62 0.40
N GLY A 319 -5.32 52.31 1.13
CA GLY A 319 -5.70 53.00 2.34
C GLY A 319 -5.02 52.30 3.51
N HIS A 320 -4.29 53.06 4.32
CA HIS A 320 -3.66 52.64 5.57
C HIS A 320 -4.65 51.83 6.43
N LEU A 321 -4.61 50.51 6.34
CA LEU A 321 -5.42 49.63 7.19
C LEU A 321 -4.53 49.11 8.31
N HIS A 322 -4.82 49.55 9.54
CA HIS A 322 -4.21 49.04 10.76
C HIS A 322 -4.38 47.52 10.82
N ILE A 323 -3.25 46.81 10.85
CA ILE A 323 -3.19 45.35 10.98
C ILE A 323 -3.65 45.00 12.39
N GLY A 324 -4.92 44.61 12.52
CA GLY A 324 -5.43 43.93 13.70
C GLY A 324 -4.89 42.50 13.80
N PRO A 325 -4.86 41.91 15.00
CA PRO A 325 -4.29 40.59 15.25
C PRO A 325 -4.94 39.53 14.33
N GLN A 326 -4.08 38.77 13.63
CA GLN A 326 -4.48 37.68 12.73
C GLN A 326 -5.36 36.68 13.49
N LEU A 327 -6.63 36.58 13.10
CA LEU A 327 -7.49 35.50 13.56
C LEU A 327 -7.00 34.17 12.97
N PRO A 328 -7.02 33.09 13.76
CA PRO A 328 -6.57 31.79 13.33
C PRO A 328 -7.40 31.31 12.14
N THR A 329 -6.70 30.83 11.12
CA THR A 329 -7.23 30.24 9.88
C THR A 329 -8.03 28.98 10.23
N ILE A 330 -9.29 29.16 10.61
CA ILE A 330 -10.26 28.07 10.68
C ILE A 330 -10.41 27.56 9.25
N LEU A 331 -10.13 26.27 9.04
CA LEU A 331 -10.27 25.57 7.76
C LEU A 331 -11.73 25.70 7.27
N VAL A 332 -11.98 26.69 6.42
CA VAL A 332 -13.24 26.89 5.69
C VAL A 332 -13.33 25.78 4.62
N PHE A 333 -13.65 24.57 5.06
CA PHE A 333 -14.04 23.47 4.17
C PHE A 333 -15.57 23.36 4.03
N GLU A 334 -16.37 24.15 4.77
CA GLU A 334 -17.83 24.07 4.74
C GLU A 334 -18.52 25.07 3.78
N GLU A 335 -17.86 26.12 3.28
CA GLU A 335 -18.58 27.23 2.64
C GLU A 335 -18.61 27.22 1.10
N ILE A 336 -17.92 26.27 0.44
CA ILE A 336 -17.87 26.23 -1.04
C ILE A 336 -19.07 25.50 -1.69
N GLU A 337 -19.98 24.90 -0.91
CA GLU A 337 -21.07 24.08 -1.46
C GLU A 337 -22.50 24.64 -1.32
N MET A 338 -22.66 25.89 -0.85
CA MET A 338 -23.98 26.54 -0.80
C MET A 338 -24.33 27.41 -2.02
N ASP A 339 -23.38 27.69 -2.92
CA ASP A 339 -23.61 28.56 -4.10
C ASP A 339 -23.83 27.79 -5.43
N LEU A 340 -24.12 26.50 -5.36
CA LEU A 340 -24.60 25.72 -6.52
C LEU A 340 -26.06 25.34 -6.31
N LYS A 341 -26.94 26.32 -6.47
CA LYS A 341 -28.36 26.15 -6.80
C LYS A 341 -28.77 27.11 -7.89
#